data_AF-A0A7L4B3D0-F1
#
_entry.id   AF-A0A7L4B3D0-F1
#
_cell.length_a   1.000
_cell.length_b   1.000
_cell.length_c   1.000
_cell.angle_alpha   90.00
_cell.angle_beta   90.00
_cell.angle_gamma   90.00
#
_symmetry.space_group_name_H-M   'P 1'
#
loop_
_entity.id
_entity.type
_entity.pdbx_description
1 polymer ?
#
loop_
_entity_poly.entity_id
_entity_poly.type
_entity_poly.pdbx_seq_one_letter_code
_entity_poly.pdbx_strand_id
1 'polypeptide(L)'
;METGESAEETPLPLALTRFQLSEEYGFLLPHPLTELPAPYGPWMEIAHDLPQLIASRRLRSQVHQMPQLSTRHLRGREELHLAHLVLSFITMGYIWQEGEEGAVKVLPRNLAIPFWEVSQALGLPPILSHADFVLANWRRKDPKGPPDPHALGCRNLDTIISLPGGESLRGFILVTLLVEKAAVPGIKAIVRATRAILQLDEETLHQALRELAEAIGDMSKALKRMHDYVDPAVFYAVIRIFLSGWKDNPAMPQGLVYEGVSEEPMAYSGGSAAQSTVLHAFDEFLGIRHSGESNAFLHRMRDYMPPPHRAFVEEIHRAPSLKQHVLSSGDAGLCVAFNRCVSALADFRSYHITIVTKYITIAAAKAKAGQAEPGDGAGPSAGKPPSALETKGTGGSHIFSFLKSVRDTTREGTISV
;
A
#
# COMPACT_ATOMS: atom_id res chain seq x y z
N MET A 1 34.41 -39.79 18.72
CA MET A 1 33.91 -38.51 19.25
C MET A 1 33.14 -37.89 18.10
N GLU A 2 31.83 -37.98 18.18
CA GLU A 2 30.88 -37.78 17.08
C GLU A 2 30.85 -36.33 16.62
N THR A 3 30.92 -36.15 15.31
CA THR A 3 30.61 -34.91 14.59
C THR A 3 29.09 -34.77 14.55
N GLY A 4 28.55 -33.82 15.31
CA GLY A 4 27.13 -33.47 15.27
C GLY A 4 26.78 -32.86 13.92
N GLU A 5 26.01 -33.61 13.12
CA GLU A 5 25.28 -33.10 11.97
C GLU A 5 24.34 -32.00 12.45
N SER A 6 24.48 -30.78 11.90
CA SER A 6 23.45 -29.76 12.03
C SER A 6 22.21 -30.27 11.29
N ALA A 7 21.17 -30.61 12.02
CA ALA A 7 19.87 -30.92 11.44
C ALA A 7 19.47 -29.76 10.51
N GLU A 8 19.37 -30.02 9.21
CA GLU A 8 18.66 -29.15 8.28
C GLU A 8 17.23 -28.98 8.84
N GLU A 9 16.92 -27.77 9.33
CA GLU A 9 15.55 -27.40 9.67
C GLU A 9 14.69 -27.61 8.41
N THR A 10 13.87 -28.65 8.42
CA THR A 10 12.89 -28.89 7.37
C THR A 10 12.01 -27.65 7.29
N PRO A 11 11.90 -26.97 6.12
CA PRO A 11 11.11 -25.75 6.02
C PRO A 11 9.69 -26.03 6.50
N LEU A 12 9.31 -25.42 7.63
CA LEU A 12 7.97 -25.56 8.18
C LEU A 12 6.96 -25.11 7.11
N PRO A 13 5.80 -25.79 6.97
CA PRO A 13 4.81 -25.43 5.96
C PRO A 13 4.47 -23.94 6.04
N LEU A 14 4.43 -23.27 4.89
CA LEU A 14 4.16 -21.83 4.72
C LEU A 14 2.69 -21.51 5.08
N ALA A 15 2.35 -21.65 6.36
CA ALA A 15 1.00 -21.44 6.87
C ALA A 15 0.71 -19.94 6.96
N LEU A 16 -0.35 -19.48 6.27
CA LEU A 16 -0.74 -18.07 6.21
C LEU A 16 -0.90 -17.43 7.60
N THR A 17 -1.42 -18.20 8.57
CA THR A 17 -1.64 -17.73 9.95
C THR A 17 -0.35 -17.30 10.66
N ARG A 18 0.80 -17.94 10.39
CA ARG A 18 2.11 -17.55 10.95
C ARG A 18 2.50 -16.12 10.54
N PHE A 19 2.06 -15.70 9.36
CA PHE A 19 2.31 -14.38 8.81
C PHE A 19 1.13 -13.42 9.02
N GLN A 20 0.12 -13.85 9.78
CA GLN A 20 -1.11 -13.10 10.06
C GLN A 20 -1.93 -12.77 8.81
N LEU A 21 -1.85 -13.62 7.78
CA LEU A 21 -2.64 -13.53 6.55
C LEU A 21 -3.97 -14.27 6.73
N SER A 22 -5.03 -13.66 6.25
CA SER A 22 -6.36 -14.25 6.20
C SER A 22 -6.51 -15.15 4.97
N GLU A 23 -7.13 -16.31 5.14
CA GLU A 23 -7.51 -17.19 4.02
C GLU A 23 -8.52 -16.53 3.07
N GLU A 24 -9.36 -15.62 3.59
CA GLU A 24 -10.37 -14.93 2.81
C GLU A 24 -9.86 -13.58 2.30
N TYR A 25 -9.09 -12.85 3.12
CA TYR A 25 -8.73 -11.45 2.89
C TYR A 25 -7.25 -11.22 2.53
N GLY A 26 -6.40 -12.26 2.58
CA GLY A 26 -4.97 -12.15 2.32
C GLY A 26 -4.28 -11.21 3.31
N PHE A 27 -3.63 -10.18 2.80
CA PHE A 27 -2.95 -9.15 3.60
C PHE A 27 -3.89 -8.07 4.16
N LEU A 28 -5.14 -8.01 3.71
CA LEU A 28 -6.12 -7.06 4.27
C LEU A 28 -6.40 -7.43 5.73
N LEU A 29 -6.54 -6.43 6.59
CA LEU A 29 -6.99 -6.65 7.97
C LEU A 29 -8.46 -7.09 7.92
N PRO A 30 -8.81 -8.31 8.37
CA PRO A 30 -10.19 -8.75 8.38
C PRO A 30 -10.98 -7.98 9.44
N HIS A 31 -12.19 -7.56 9.11
CA HIS A 31 -13.11 -6.85 10.00
C HIS A 31 -12.45 -5.71 10.81
N PRO A 32 -11.86 -4.70 10.14
CA PRO A 32 -11.19 -3.62 10.86
C PRO A 32 -12.14 -2.94 11.86
N LEU A 33 -11.61 -2.65 13.04
CA LEU A 33 -12.32 -1.87 14.04
C LEU A 33 -12.58 -0.46 13.49
N THR A 34 -13.77 0.09 13.73
CA THR A 34 -14.15 1.41 13.22
C THR A 34 -14.16 2.52 14.27
N GLU A 35 -14.09 2.16 15.55
CA GLU A 35 -14.12 3.09 16.68
C GLU A 35 -13.14 2.64 17.75
N LEU A 36 -12.31 3.55 18.26
CA LEU A 36 -11.45 3.26 19.41
C LEU A 36 -12.23 3.43 20.71
N PRO A 37 -12.05 2.54 21.71
CA PRO A 37 -12.67 2.70 23.01
C PRO A 37 -12.09 3.90 23.78
N ALA A 38 -12.75 4.30 24.88
CA ALA A 38 -12.19 5.29 25.79
C ALA A 38 -10.78 4.88 26.26
N PRO A 39 -9.82 5.81 26.37
CA PRO A 39 -9.98 7.27 26.36
C PRO A 39 -9.80 7.94 24.98
N TYR A 40 -9.80 7.20 23.86
CA TYR A 40 -9.36 7.70 22.55
C TYR A 40 -10.41 8.51 21.75
N GLY A 41 -11.52 8.91 22.39
CA GLY A 41 -12.56 9.76 21.79
C GLY A 41 -12.02 11.02 21.10
N PRO A 42 -11.11 11.81 21.73
CA PRO A 42 -10.55 13.01 21.09
C PRO A 42 -9.84 12.76 19.75
N TRP A 43 -9.20 11.59 19.59
CA TRP A 43 -8.59 11.22 18.30
C TRP A 43 -9.67 10.92 17.26
N MET A 44 -10.69 10.16 17.64
CA MET A 44 -11.80 9.79 16.75
C MET A 44 -12.62 11.00 16.30
N GLU A 45 -12.88 11.95 17.21
CA GLU A 45 -13.60 13.20 16.90
C GLU A 45 -12.90 14.01 15.78
N ILE A 46 -11.58 14.22 15.91
CA ILE A 46 -10.80 14.91 14.87
C ILE A 46 -10.80 14.10 13.57
N ALA A 47 -10.67 12.77 13.65
CA ALA A 47 -10.58 11.91 12.49
C ALA A 47 -11.90 11.86 11.68
N HIS A 48 -13.06 11.88 12.35
CA HIS A 48 -14.37 11.89 11.70
C HIS A 48 -14.64 13.19 10.94
N ASP A 49 -14.22 14.34 11.50
CA ASP A 49 -14.41 15.65 10.89
C ASP A 49 -13.20 16.10 10.05
N LEU A 50 -12.24 15.21 9.80
CA LEU A 50 -10.94 15.55 9.24
C LEU A 50 -11.02 16.32 7.90
N PRO A 51 -11.82 15.90 6.89
CA PRO A 51 -11.95 16.67 5.65
C PRO A 51 -12.47 18.10 5.87
N GLN A 52 -13.45 18.27 6.76
CA GLN A 52 -14.07 19.55 7.09
C GLN A 52 -13.11 20.44 7.88
N LEU A 53 -12.35 19.89 8.82
CA LEU A 53 -11.32 20.60 9.58
C LEU A 53 -10.17 21.09 8.68
N ILE A 54 -9.77 20.30 7.67
CA ILE A 54 -8.78 20.71 6.67
C ILE A 54 -9.35 21.82 5.79
N ALA A 55 -10.56 21.63 5.24
CA ALA A 55 -11.20 22.61 4.36
C ALA A 55 -11.43 23.97 5.05
N SER A 56 -11.75 23.95 6.34
CA SER A 56 -11.93 25.16 7.17
C SER A 56 -10.62 25.68 7.80
N ARG A 57 -9.47 25.04 7.54
CA ARG A 57 -8.15 25.35 8.12
C ARG A 57 -8.11 25.36 9.64
N ARG A 58 -8.98 24.57 10.27
CA ARG A 58 -9.10 24.43 11.72
C ARG A 58 -8.37 23.22 12.27
N LEU A 59 -7.89 22.30 11.43
CA LEU A 59 -7.26 21.07 11.89
C LEU A 59 -6.06 21.35 12.82
N ARG A 60 -5.15 22.25 12.43
CA ARG A 60 -3.98 22.58 13.26
C ARG A 60 -4.36 23.08 14.65
N SER A 61 -5.36 23.96 14.75
CA SER A 61 -5.80 24.48 16.06
C SER A 61 -6.49 23.40 16.90
N GLN A 62 -7.25 22.48 16.30
CA GLN A 62 -7.82 21.32 16.99
C GLN A 62 -6.72 20.37 17.49
N VAL A 63 -5.71 20.07 16.67
CA VAL A 63 -4.58 19.24 17.08
C VAL A 63 -3.82 19.89 18.24
N HIS A 64 -3.61 21.20 18.27
CA HIS A 64 -2.96 21.84 19.43
C HIS A 64 -3.80 21.80 20.72
N GLN A 65 -5.13 21.74 20.63
CA GLN A 65 -6.03 21.59 21.77
C GLN A 65 -6.23 20.13 22.19
N MET A 66 -5.85 19.17 21.34
CA MET A 66 -5.99 17.74 21.59
C MET A 66 -5.17 17.31 22.81
N PRO A 67 -5.74 16.58 23.78
CA PRO A 67 -4.97 16.06 24.90
C PRO A 67 -3.94 15.03 24.42
N GLN A 68 -2.75 15.01 25.04
CA GLN A 68 -1.80 13.93 24.83
C GLN A 68 -2.31 12.66 25.54
N LEU A 69 -2.81 11.70 24.77
CA LEU A 69 -3.34 10.45 25.30
C LEU A 69 -2.25 9.37 25.33
N SER A 70 -2.22 8.57 26.40
CA SER A 70 -1.28 7.44 26.51
C SER A 70 -1.75 6.25 25.68
N THR A 71 -0.82 5.61 24.97
CA THR A 71 -1.07 4.40 24.16
C THR A 71 -1.22 3.11 24.97
N ARG A 72 -0.91 3.13 26.27
CA ARG A 72 -0.92 1.95 27.16
C ARG A 72 -2.27 1.24 27.31
N HIS A 73 -3.37 1.91 26.93
CA HIS A 73 -4.72 1.33 27.01
C HIS A 73 -5.17 0.71 25.69
N LEU A 74 -4.42 0.87 24.59
CA LEU A 74 -4.65 0.15 23.33
C LEU A 74 -4.36 -1.33 23.54
N ARG A 75 -5.30 -2.18 23.14
CA ARG A 75 -5.24 -3.63 23.32
C ARG A 75 -5.39 -4.34 21.99
N GLY A 76 -4.46 -5.26 21.76
CA GLY A 76 -4.52 -6.12 20.58
C GLY A 76 -4.21 -5.39 19.28
N ARG A 77 -4.28 -6.15 18.20
CA ARG A 77 -3.81 -5.73 16.87
C ARG A 77 -4.79 -4.75 16.22
N GLU A 78 -6.08 -4.97 16.42
CA GLU A 78 -7.16 -4.21 15.80
C GLU A 78 -7.19 -2.77 16.30
N GLU A 79 -7.08 -2.55 17.62
CA GLU A 79 -7.00 -1.20 18.20
C GLU A 79 -5.70 -0.49 17.78
N LEU A 80 -4.57 -1.20 17.74
CA LEU A 80 -3.30 -0.61 17.28
C LEU A 80 -3.37 -0.17 15.82
N HIS A 81 -3.92 -0.99 14.92
CA HIS A 81 -4.08 -0.59 13.52
C HIS A 81 -5.05 0.58 13.34
N LEU A 82 -6.18 0.60 14.07
CA LEU A 82 -7.10 1.74 14.00
C LEU A 82 -6.45 3.02 14.57
N ALA A 83 -5.69 2.93 15.66
CA ALA A 83 -4.96 4.06 16.21
C ALA A 83 -3.90 4.57 15.22
N HIS A 84 -3.14 3.68 14.59
CA HIS A 84 -2.15 4.06 13.57
C HIS A 84 -2.81 4.71 12.34
N LEU A 85 -3.95 4.16 11.90
CA LEU A 85 -4.77 4.74 10.83
C LEU A 85 -5.23 6.17 11.18
N VAL A 86 -5.82 6.36 12.36
CA VAL A 86 -6.32 7.67 12.80
C VAL A 86 -5.19 8.68 12.92
N LEU A 87 -4.12 8.34 13.65
CA LEU A 87 -3.00 9.25 13.92
C LEU A 87 -2.24 9.60 12.64
N SER A 88 -2.09 8.64 11.70
CA SER A 88 -1.48 8.90 10.41
C SER A 88 -2.32 9.83 9.54
N PHE A 89 -3.64 9.64 9.47
CA PHE A 89 -4.54 10.53 8.71
C PHE A 89 -4.54 11.96 9.29
N ILE A 90 -4.64 12.11 10.62
CA ILE A 90 -4.53 13.41 11.28
C ILE A 90 -3.18 14.06 10.97
N THR A 91 -2.08 13.28 11.01
CA THR A 91 -0.74 13.77 10.66
C THR A 91 -0.69 14.27 9.22
N MET A 92 -1.15 13.50 8.24
CA MET A 92 -1.13 13.94 6.82
C MET A 92 -1.97 15.20 6.61
N GLY A 93 -3.13 15.29 7.26
CA GLY A 93 -3.95 16.50 7.27
C GLY A 93 -3.19 17.68 7.87
N TYR A 94 -2.59 17.50 9.05
CA TYR A 94 -1.92 18.57 9.80
C TYR A 94 -0.74 19.17 9.02
N ILE A 95 0.08 18.31 8.40
CA ILE A 95 1.22 18.72 7.57
C ILE A 95 0.73 19.45 6.32
N TRP A 96 -0.19 18.85 5.55
CA TRP A 96 -0.50 19.27 4.19
C TRP A 96 -1.76 20.14 4.04
N GLN A 97 -2.45 20.55 5.12
CA GLN A 97 -3.73 21.28 5.04
C GLN A 97 -3.66 22.54 4.14
N GLU A 98 -2.50 23.20 4.08
CA GLU A 98 -2.25 24.45 3.36
C GLU A 98 -1.42 24.25 2.08
N GLY A 99 -1.31 23.02 1.58
CA GLY A 99 -0.51 22.75 0.39
C GLY A 99 0.99 22.60 0.68
N GLU A 100 1.80 22.56 -0.37
CA GLU A 100 3.27 22.44 -0.26
C GLU A 100 3.90 23.69 0.37
N GLU A 101 3.42 24.88 0.00
CA GLU A 101 3.97 26.16 0.44
C GLU A 101 3.67 26.45 1.92
N GLY A 102 2.58 25.88 2.45
CA GLY A 102 2.19 26.02 3.85
C GLY A 102 2.56 24.81 4.72
N ALA A 103 3.42 23.90 4.25
CA ALA A 103 3.79 22.70 5.00
C ALA A 103 4.52 23.06 6.31
N VAL A 104 4.13 22.40 7.41
CA VAL A 104 4.77 22.58 8.72
C VAL A 104 5.85 21.52 8.95
N LYS A 105 6.90 21.90 9.69
CA LYS A 105 8.12 21.09 9.87
C LYS A 105 8.24 20.37 11.20
N VAL A 106 7.28 20.59 12.10
CA VAL A 106 7.24 19.99 13.43
C VAL A 106 5.84 19.42 13.64
N LEU A 107 5.79 18.14 14.02
CA LEU A 107 4.57 17.47 14.48
C LEU A 107 4.49 17.65 16.01
N PRO A 108 3.40 18.22 16.55
CA PRO A 108 3.32 18.56 17.97
C PRO A 108 3.28 17.29 18.83
N ARG A 109 3.87 17.37 20.03
CA ARG A 109 4.14 16.22 20.89
C ARG A 109 2.92 15.38 21.26
N ASN A 110 1.76 16.02 21.37
CA ASN A 110 0.49 15.38 21.71
C ASN A 110 -0.04 14.47 20.60
N LEU A 111 0.43 14.66 19.37
CA LEU A 111 0.21 13.78 18.22
C LEU A 111 1.45 12.91 17.93
N ALA A 112 2.65 13.48 18.00
CA ALA A 112 3.90 12.82 17.62
C ALA A 112 4.26 11.64 18.53
N ILE A 113 4.19 11.80 19.85
CA ILE A 113 4.54 10.74 20.82
C ILE A 113 3.62 9.53 20.67
N PRO A 114 2.27 9.64 20.77
CA PRO A 114 1.43 8.46 20.63
C PRO A 114 1.51 7.84 19.24
N PHE A 115 1.70 8.64 18.19
CA PHE A 115 1.87 8.09 16.85
C PHE A 115 3.13 7.24 16.76
N TRP A 116 4.27 7.76 17.23
CA TRP A 116 5.52 6.99 17.29
C TRP A 116 5.37 5.71 18.12
N GLU A 117 4.74 5.78 19.29
CA GLU A 117 4.58 4.62 20.18
C GLU A 117 3.76 3.50 19.51
N VAL A 118 2.64 3.86 18.85
CA VAL A 118 1.82 2.91 18.09
C VAL A 118 2.60 2.35 16.89
N SER A 119 3.35 3.20 16.18
CA SER A 119 4.20 2.80 15.07
C SER A 119 5.25 1.77 15.50
N GLN A 120 5.92 1.98 16.64
CA GLN A 120 6.85 0.99 17.19
C GLN A 120 6.16 -0.32 17.57
N ALA A 121 4.98 -0.26 18.20
CA ALA A 121 4.23 -1.46 18.59
C ALA A 121 3.82 -2.32 17.39
N LEU A 122 3.54 -1.68 16.24
CA LEU A 122 3.21 -2.37 14.98
C LEU A 122 4.43 -2.72 14.12
N GLY A 123 5.62 -2.19 14.43
CA GLY A 123 6.78 -2.29 13.56
C GLY A 123 6.60 -1.56 12.22
N LEU A 124 5.87 -0.44 12.23
CA LEU A 124 5.63 0.45 11.09
C LEU A 124 6.31 1.80 11.32
N PRO A 125 6.58 2.58 10.26
CA PRO A 125 7.04 3.96 10.41
C PRO A 125 5.88 4.92 10.76
N PRO A 126 6.13 6.02 11.51
CA PRO A 126 5.12 7.01 11.86
C PRO A 126 4.77 7.94 10.69
N ILE A 127 4.24 7.36 9.61
CA ILE A 127 3.68 8.04 8.44
C ILE A 127 2.49 7.22 7.92
N LEU A 128 1.58 7.84 7.20
CA LEU A 128 0.54 7.13 6.45
C LEU A 128 1.15 6.17 5.43
N SER A 129 0.92 4.87 5.62
CA SER A 129 1.39 3.80 4.75
C SER A 129 0.25 3.09 4.03
N HIS A 130 0.56 2.22 3.06
CA HIS A 130 -0.40 1.33 2.42
C HIS A 130 -1.11 0.40 3.43
N ALA A 131 -0.43 0.00 4.50
CA ALA A 131 -1.01 -0.83 5.56
C ALA A 131 -2.18 -0.12 6.26
N ASP A 132 -2.08 1.20 6.42
CA ASP A 132 -3.13 2.02 7.01
C ASP A 132 -4.19 2.34 5.96
N PHE A 133 -3.76 3.02 4.91
CA PHE A 133 -4.61 3.68 3.93
C PHE A 133 -5.47 2.71 3.11
N VAL A 134 -5.00 1.46 2.93
CA VAL A 134 -5.70 0.44 2.13
C VAL A 134 -6.06 -0.77 2.99
N LEU A 135 -5.08 -1.40 3.65
CA LEU A 135 -5.31 -2.72 4.26
C LEU A 135 -6.24 -2.67 5.48
N ALA A 136 -6.24 -1.56 6.22
CA ALA A 136 -7.03 -1.36 7.43
C ALA A 136 -8.19 -0.35 7.27
N ASN A 137 -8.17 0.53 6.26
CA ASN A 137 -9.16 1.61 6.12
C ASN A 137 -10.43 1.21 5.36
N TRP A 138 -11.14 0.18 5.82
CA TRP A 138 -12.38 -0.26 5.18
C TRP A 138 -13.40 -0.85 6.16
N ARG A 139 -14.68 -0.69 5.83
CA ARG A 139 -15.80 -1.31 6.53
C ARG A 139 -16.91 -1.68 5.55
N ARG A 140 -17.75 -2.63 5.93
CA ARG A 140 -19.01 -2.91 5.22
C ARG A 140 -20.05 -1.86 5.61
N LYS A 141 -20.82 -1.37 4.64
CA LYS A 141 -21.95 -0.46 4.90
C LYS A 141 -23.07 -1.14 5.66
N ASP A 142 -23.36 -2.39 5.31
CA ASP A 142 -24.26 -3.26 6.05
C ASP A 142 -23.47 -4.45 6.65
N PRO A 143 -23.13 -4.39 7.95
CA PRO A 143 -22.47 -5.48 8.67
C PRO A 143 -23.37 -6.69 8.90
N LYS A 144 -24.70 -6.52 8.86
CA LYS A 144 -25.71 -7.56 9.16
C LYS A 144 -26.30 -8.19 7.89
N GLY A 145 -26.08 -7.59 6.73
CA GLY A 145 -26.46 -8.15 5.44
C GLY A 145 -25.81 -9.52 5.22
N PRO A 146 -26.46 -10.43 4.47
CA PRO A 146 -25.98 -11.79 4.27
C PRO A 146 -24.51 -11.78 3.78
N PRO A 147 -23.69 -12.76 4.21
CA PRO A 147 -22.36 -12.93 3.65
C PRO A 147 -22.51 -13.31 2.18
N ASP A 148 -22.54 -12.31 1.30
CA ASP A 148 -22.44 -12.53 -0.12
C ASP A 148 -20.94 -12.63 -0.47
N PRO A 149 -20.46 -13.77 -0.97
CA PRO A 149 -19.06 -13.97 -1.33
C PRO A 149 -18.60 -13.05 -2.49
N HIS A 150 -19.53 -12.35 -3.17
CA HIS A 150 -19.28 -11.31 -4.15
C HIS A 150 -19.50 -9.88 -3.59
N ALA A 151 -19.78 -9.73 -2.29
CA ALA A 151 -20.18 -8.46 -1.65
C ALA A 151 -19.07 -7.42 -1.48
N LEU A 152 -17.80 -7.79 -1.69
CA LEU A 152 -16.70 -6.81 -1.75
C LEU A 152 -16.71 -6.09 -3.10
N GLY A 153 -17.79 -5.35 -3.37
CA GLY A 153 -17.83 -4.33 -4.40
C GLY A 153 -17.74 -2.95 -3.75
N CYS A 154 -17.13 -1.97 -4.43
CA CYS A 154 -17.06 -0.58 -3.97
C CYS A 154 -18.42 0.03 -3.55
N ARG A 155 -19.56 -0.57 -3.96
CA ARG A 155 -20.90 -0.14 -3.57
C ARG A 155 -21.23 -0.44 -2.11
N ASN A 156 -20.81 -1.60 -1.59
CA ASN A 156 -21.13 -2.09 -0.24
C ASN A 156 -20.01 -1.86 0.79
N LEU A 157 -18.88 -1.31 0.35
CA LEU A 157 -17.76 -0.93 1.20
C LEU A 157 -17.72 0.56 1.43
N ASP A 158 -17.13 0.97 2.54
CA ASP A 158 -16.80 2.37 2.82
C ASP A 158 -15.45 2.48 3.51
N THR A 159 -14.86 3.67 3.46
CA THR A 159 -13.65 3.98 4.24
C THR A 159 -14.02 4.31 5.68
N ILE A 160 -13.12 4.04 6.61
CA ILE A 160 -13.30 4.38 8.03
C ILE A 160 -12.96 5.86 8.23
N ILE A 161 -11.76 6.27 7.80
CA ILE A 161 -11.27 7.65 7.86
C ILE A 161 -11.03 8.17 6.44
N SER A 162 -11.28 9.45 6.21
CA SER A 162 -11.11 10.11 4.92
C SER A 162 -10.29 11.39 5.02
N LEU A 163 -9.57 11.68 3.93
CA LEU A 163 -8.91 12.95 3.65
C LEU A 163 -9.68 13.71 2.56
N PRO A 164 -9.29 14.95 2.20
CA PRO A 164 -9.89 15.66 1.08
C PRO A 164 -9.77 14.86 -0.24
N GLY A 165 -10.82 14.91 -1.05
CA GLY A 165 -10.94 14.15 -2.31
C GLY A 165 -12.27 13.43 -2.49
N GLY A 166 -13.11 13.38 -1.45
CA GLY A 166 -14.49 12.89 -1.51
C GLY A 166 -14.59 11.48 -2.12
N GLU A 167 -15.57 11.29 -3.02
CA GLU A 167 -15.78 10.00 -3.69
C GLU A 167 -14.57 9.52 -4.50
N SER A 168 -13.70 10.43 -5.00
CA SER A 168 -12.48 10.01 -5.71
C SER A 168 -11.44 9.41 -4.77
N LEU A 169 -11.31 9.92 -3.54
CA LEU A 169 -10.42 9.33 -2.54
C LEU A 169 -10.95 7.97 -2.09
N ARG A 170 -12.24 7.91 -1.77
CA ARG A 170 -12.94 6.67 -1.42
C ARG A 170 -12.79 5.64 -2.54
N GLY A 171 -12.99 6.05 -3.78
CA GLY A 171 -12.77 5.23 -4.98
C GLY A 171 -11.35 4.71 -5.09
N PHE A 172 -10.35 5.57 -4.90
CA PHE A 172 -8.94 5.20 -4.97
C PHE A 172 -8.56 4.15 -3.93
N ILE A 173 -8.98 4.35 -2.66
CA ILE A 173 -8.74 3.39 -1.57
C ILE A 173 -9.42 2.05 -1.87
N LEU A 174 -10.73 2.08 -2.16
CA LEU A 174 -11.51 0.86 -2.30
C LEU A 174 -11.13 0.08 -3.55
N VAL A 175 -10.82 0.73 -4.68
CA VAL A 175 -10.32 0.03 -5.87
C VAL A 175 -8.98 -0.64 -5.58
N THR A 176 -8.05 0.03 -4.90
CA THR A 176 -6.77 -0.59 -4.50
C THR A 176 -6.99 -1.75 -3.53
N LEU A 177 -7.93 -1.64 -2.60
CA LEU A 177 -8.34 -2.77 -1.73
C LEU A 177 -8.87 -3.96 -2.54
N LEU A 178 -9.64 -3.72 -3.62
CA LEU A 178 -10.11 -4.79 -4.48
C LEU A 178 -8.99 -5.47 -5.27
N VAL A 179 -7.93 -4.73 -5.62
CA VAL A 179 -6.72 -5.30 -6.20
C VAL A 179 -6.05 -6.25 -5.20
N GLU A 180 -5.88 -5.82 -3.94
CA GLU A 180 -5.36 -6.67 -2.86
C GLU A 180 -6.24 -7.93 -2.64
N LYS A 181 -7.57 -7.76 -2.62
CA LYS A 181 -8.51 -8.87 -2.45
C LYS A 181 -8.48 -9.86 -3.62
N ALA A 182 -8.31 -9.38 -4.85
CA ALA A 182 -8.21 -10.20 -6.04
C ALA A 182 -6.92 -11.04 -6.07
N ALA A 183 -5.88 -10.62 -5.33
CA ALA A 183 -4.62 -11.34 -5.24
C ALA A 183 -4.68 -12.58 -4.33
N VAL A 184 -5.70 -12.71 -3.47
CA VAL A 184 -5.79 -13.77 -2.44
C VAL A 184 -5.62 -15.19 -3.01
N PRO A 185 -6.28 -15.58 -4.12
CA PRO A 185 -6.05 -16.90 -4.72
C PRO A 185 -4.58 -17.11 -5.15
N GLY A 186 -3.92 -16.06 -5.66
CA GLY A 186 -2.51 -16.09 -6.02
C GLY A 186 -1.57 -16.25 -4.82
N ILE A 187 -1.87 -15.59 -3.69
CA ILE A 187 -1.12 -15.78 -2.42
C ILE A 187 -1.22 -17.24 -1.96
N LYS A 188 -2.42 -17.83 -2.02
CA LYS A 188 -2.65 -19.24 -1.67
C LYS A 188 -2.01 -20.20 -2.66
N ALA A 189 -1.95 -19.82 -3.94
CA ALA A 189 -1.25 -20.57 -4.97
C ALA A 189 0.26 -20.62 -4.70
N ILE A 190 0.89 -19.52 -4.25
CA ILE A 190 2.31 -19.52 -3.84
C ILE A 190 2.57 -20.57 -2.77
N VAL A 191 1.77 -20.58 -1.69
CA VAL A 191 1.92 -21.57 -0.60
C VAL A 191 1.82 -23.00 -1.11
N ARG A 192 0.81 -23.29 -1.96
CA ARG A 192 0.61 -24.62 -2.55
C ARG A 192 1.76 -25.00 -3.47
N ALA A 193 2.20 -24.10 -4.34
CA ALA A 193 3.28 -24.36 -5.27
C ALA A 193 4.61 -24.60 -4.55
N THR A 194 4.93 -23.82 -3.51
CA THR A 194 6.12 -24.07 -2.68
C THR A 194 6.10 -25.46 -2.07
N ARG A 195 4.94 -25.91 -1.56
CA ARG A 195 4.78 -27.29 -1.05
C ARG A 195 4.91 -28.33 -2.17
N ALA A 196 4.31 -28.06 -3.33
CA ALA A 196 4.35 -28.95 -4.48
C ALA A 196 5.79 -29.18 -4.98
N ILE A 197 6.61 -28.14 -5.03
CA ILE A 197 8.05 -28.24 -5.36
C ILE A 197 8.77 -29.16 -4.36
N LEU A 198 8.55 -28.97 -3.06
CA LEU A 198 9.16 -29.80 -2.02
C LEU A 198 8.71 -31.28 -2.08
N GLN A 199 7.51 -31.54 -2.57
CA GLN A 199 6.92 -32.88 -2.68
C GLN A 199 7.09 -33.50 -4.06
N LEU A 200 7.69 -32.78 -5.02
CA LEU A 200 7.79 -33.16 -6.43
C LEU A 200 6.41 -33.48 -7.05
N ASP A 201 5.39 -32.72 -6.67
CA ASP A 201 4.01 -32.85 -7.17
C ASP A 201 3.76 -31.86 -8.32
N GLU A 202 4.07 -32.29 -9.55
CA GLU A 202 3.98 -31.43 -10.72
C GLU A 202 2.54 -31.04 -11.09
N GLU A 203 1.56 -31.90 -10.84
CA GLU A 203 0.14 -31.61 -11.12
C GLU A 203 -0.36 -30.46 -10.24
N THR A 204 -0.06 -30.51 -8.93
CA THR A 204 -0.38 -29.40 -8.02
C THR A 204 0.39 -28.13 -8.39
N LEU A 205 1.64 -28.25 -8.84
CA LEU A 205 2.44 -27.11 -9.28
C LEU A 205 1.81 -26.42 -10.51
N HIS A 206 1.44 -27.18 -11.53
CA HIS A 206 0.71 -26.68 -12.72
C HIS A 206 -0.57 -25.93 -12.33
N GLN A 207 -1.37 -26.55 -11.45
CA GLN A 207 -2.61 -25.96 -10.99
C GLN A 207 -2.38 -24.63 -10.26
N ALA A 208 -1.40 -24.59 -9.37
CA ALA A 208 -1.06 -23.40 -8.61
C ALA A 208 -0.54 -22.27 -9.53
N LEU A 209 0.31 -22.57 -10.52
CA LEU A 209 0.76 -21.56 -11.48
C LEU A 209 -0.40 -21.00 -12.32
N ARG A 210 -1.34 -21.85 -12.75
CA ARG A 210 -2.55 -21.39 -13.44
C ARG A 210 -3.35 -20.41 -12.59
N GLU A 211 -3.62 -20.76 -11.34
CA GLU A 211 -4.39 -19.92 -10.42
C GLU A 211 -3.66 -18.61 -10.07
N LEU A 212 -2.33 -18.64 -9.98
CA LEU A 212 -1.53 -17.42 -9.80
C LEU A 212 -1.70 -16.47 -11.00
N ALA A 213 -1.59 -16.98 -12.23
CA ALA A 213 -1.79 -16.17 -13.44
C ALA A 213 -3.21 -15.60 -13.52
N GLU A 214 -4.23 -16.41 -13.18
CA GLU A 214 -5.63 -15.96 -13.14
C GLU A 214 -5.85 -14.86 -12.09
N ALA A 215 -5.31 -15.01 -10.88
CA ALA A 215 -5.38 -14.01 -9.83
C ALA A 215 -4.75 -12.67 -10.24
N ILE A 216 -3.60 -12.70 -10.92
CA ILE A 216 -2.95 -11.48 -11.46
C ILE A 216 -3.83 -10.85 -12.57
N GLY A 217 -4.48 -11.67 -13.38
CA GLY A 217 -5.48 -11.22 -14.35
C GLY A 217 -6.66 -10.50 -13.67
N ASP A 218 -7.16 -11.04 -12.57
CA ASP A 218 -8.26 -10.46 -11.80
C ASP A 218 -7.85 -9.18 -11.06
N MET A 219 -6.62 -9.09 -10.55
CA MET A 219 -6.02 -7.84 -10.07
C MET A 219 -6.05 -6.76 -11.16
N SER A 220 -5.73 -7.11 -12.40
CA SER A 220 -5.79 -6.18 -13.54
C SER A 220 -7.23 -5.73 -13.83
N LYS A 221 -8.21 -6.63 -13.73
CA LYS A 221 -9.64 -6.29 -13.86
C LYS A 221 -10.10 -5.36 -12.75
N ALA A 222 -9.67 -5.60 -11.51
CA ALA A 222 -9.96 -4.72 -10.39
C ALA A 222 -9.36 -3.32 -10.59
N LEU A 223 -8.08 -3.23 -10.99
CA LEU A 223 -7.39 -1.96 -11.23
C LEU A 223 -8.07 -1.13 -12.34
N LYS A 224 -8.67 -1.76 -13.35
CA LYS A 224 -9.44 -1.05 -14.41
C LYS A 224 -10.59 -0.22 -13.86
N ARG A 225 -11.17 -0.63 -12.73
CA ARG A 225 -12.26 0.10 -12.06
C ARG A 225 -11.84 1.46 -11.52
N MET A 226 -10.54 1.76 -11.48
CA MET A 226 -10.04 3.10 -11.15
C MET A 226 -10.71 4.18 -12.02
N HIS A 227 -10.97 3.85 -13.29
CA HIS A 227 -11.67 4.74 -14.22
C HIS A 227 -13.12 5.05 -13.85
N ASP A 228 -13.78 4.16 -13.12
CA ASP A 228 -15.21 4.30 -12.78
C ASP A 228 -15.40 5.13 -11.51
N TYR A 229 -14.41 5.14 -10.62
CA TYR A 229 -14.55 5.68 -9.27
C TYR A 229 -13.61 6.85 -8.95
N VAL A 230 -12.61 7.14 -9.78
CA VAL A 230 -11.61 8.18 -9.48
C VAL A 230 -11.54 9.18 -10.61
N ASP A 231 -11.77 10.45 -10.28
CA ASP A 231 -11.54 11.58 -11.16
C ASP A 231 -10.03 11.90 -11.23
N PRO A 232 -9.41 11.91 -12.43
CA PRO A 232 -8.00 12.24 -12.60
C PRO A 232 -7.58 13.62 -12.08
N ALA A 233 -8.43 14.63 -12.24
CA ALA A 233 -8.14 15.99 -11.78
C ALA A 233 -8.17 16.07 -10.25
N VAL A 234 -9.16 15.44 -9.60
CA VAL A 234 -9.23 15.37 -8.13
C VAL A 234 -8.06 14.57 -7.57
N PHE A 235 -7.72 13.44 -8.17
CA PHE A 235 -6.55 12.66 -7.76
C PHE A 235 -5.28 13.51 -7.82
N TYR A 236 -5.02 14.14 -8.96
CA TYR A 236 -3.81 14.90 -9.18
C TYR A 236 -3.69 16.14 -8.28
N ALA A 237 -4.74 16.96 -8.19
CA ALA A 237 -4.69 18.26 -7.55
C ALA A 237 -5.00 18.22 -6.04
N VAL A 238 -5.79 17.22 -5.58
CA VAL A 238 -6.27 17.17 -4.19
C VAL A 238 -5.66 16.01 -3.43
N ILE A 239 -5.74 14.78 -3.96
CA ILE A 239 -5.42 13.57 -3.19
C ILE A 239 -3.91 13.40 -2.99
N ARG A 240 -3.12 13.57 -4.07
CA ARG A 240 -1.69 13.21 -4.06
C ARG A 240 -0.88 13.91 -2.98
N ILE A 241 -1.21 15.15 -2.64
CA ILE A 241 -0.46 15.88 -1.62
C ILE A 241 -0.57 15.21 -0.25
N PHE A 242 -1.76 14.74 0.13
CA PHE A 242 -1.97 14.07 1.42
C PHE A 242 -1.38 12.66 1.48
N LEU A 243 -0.92 12.10 0.36
CA LEU A 243 -0.19 10.83 0.32
C LEU A 243 1.33 11.04 0.30
N SER A 244 1.80 12.28 0.22
CA SER A 244 3.21 12.60 0.06
C SER A 244 3.95 12.57 1.38
N GLY A 245 5.09 11.90 1.40
CA GLY A 245 5.98 11.90 2.56
C GLY A 245 6.97 13.06 2.52
N TRP A 246 7.94 12.99 3.40
CA TRP A 246 9.00 14.00 3.58
C TRP A 246 10.41 13.38 3.44
N LYS A 247 10.51 12.19 2.81
CA LYS A 247 11.76 11.66 2.24
C LYS A 247 11.78 11.92 0.74
N ASP A 248 12.91 12.40 0.22
CA ASP A 248 13.10 12.74 -1.18
C ASP A 248 12.09 13.79 -1.71
N ASN A 249 11.47 14.57 -0.81
CA ASN A 249 10.47 15.60 -1.10
C ASN A 249 11.08 17.02 -1.04
N PRO A 250 11.19 17.73 -2.18
CA PRO A 250 11.68 19.11 -2.22
C PRO A 250 10.96 20.11 -1.33
N ALA A 251 9.67 19.91 -1.01
CA ALA A 251 8.92 20.79 -0.10
C ALA A 251 9.35 20.61 1.36
N MET A 252 9.91 19.45 1.71
CA MET A 252 10.33 19.07 3.06
C MET A 252 11.72 18.42 3.03
N PRO A 253 12.77 19.13 2.58
CA PRO A 253 14.06 18.53 2.26
C PRO A 253 14.82 18.01 3.49
N GLN A 254 14.51 18.54 4.67
CA GLN A 254 15.10 18.11 5.93
C GLN A 254 14.32 16.95 6.57
N GLY A 255 13.10 16.66 6.14
CA GLY A 255 12.19 15.74 6.84
C GLY A 255 11.26 16.45 7.83
N LEU A 256 10.73 15.69 8.79
CA LEU A 256 9.76 16.15 9.79
C LEU A 256 10.30 15.92 11.21
N VAL A 257 10.25 16.94 12.06
CA VAL A 257 10.57 16.80 13.49
C VAL A 257 9.35 16.23 14.22
N TYR A 258 9.57 15.17 14.99
CA TYR A 258 8.54 14.59 15.86
C TYR A 258 8.80 15.07 17.29
N GLU A 259 8.11 16.13 17.70
CA GLU A 259 8.36 16.79 18.97
C GLU A 259 8.21 15.80 20.15
N GLY A 260 9.24 15.74 21.02
CA GLY A 260 9.28 14.82 22.15
C GLY A 260 9.66 13.37 21.81
N VAL A 261 9.92 13.06 20.54
CA VAL A 261 10.40 11.75 20.07
C VAL A 261 11.84 11.86 19.54
N SER A 262 12.09 12.84 18.67
CA SER A 262 13.41 13.10 18.08
C SER A 262 13.59 14.60 17.88
N GLU A 263 14.72 15.12 18.36
CA GLU A 263 15.14 16.51 18.09
C GLU A 263 15.53 16.70 16.62
N GLU A 264 16.10 15.66 16.00
CA GLU A 264 16.48 15.67 14.59
C GLU A 264 15.28 15.33 13.68
N PRO A 265 15.13 16.03 12.54
CA PRO A 265 14.15 15.68 11.52
C PRO A 265 14.29 14.24 11.01
N MET A 266 13.17 13.53 10.90
CA MET A 266 13.11 12.16 10.38
C MET A 266 12.55 12.15 8.97
N ALA A 267 13.07 11.28 8.09
CA ALA A 267 12.69 11.22 6.67
C ALA A 267 11.93 9.94 6.32
N TYR A 268 10.62 10.06 6.02
CA TYR A 268 9.76 8.94 5.62
C TYR A 268 9.14 9.12 4.23
N SER A 269 9.13 8.04 3.44
CA SER A 269 8.49 7.98 2.13
C SER A 269 6.97 7.97 2.29
N GLY A 270 6.25 8.68 1.42
CA GLY A 270 4.79 8.67 1.40
C GLY A 270 4.20 7.37 0.88
N GLY A 271 2.87 7.31 0.89
CA GLY A 271 2.11 6.14 0.43
C GLY A 271 2.39 5.81 -1.02
N SER A 272 2.61 4.53 -1.34
CA SER A 272 2.91 4.06 -2.68
C SER A 272 2.40 2.63 -2.86
N ALA A 273 1.94 2.29 -4.07
CA ALA A 273 1.59 0.90 -4.41
C ALA A 273 2.79 -0.06 -4.25
N ALA A 274 4.02 0.45 -4.27
CA ALA A 274 5.22 -0.32 -3.98
C ALA A 274 5.33 -0.77 -2.51
N GLN A 275 4.45 -0.33 -1.61
CA GLN A 275 4.34 -0.84 -0.24
C GLN A 275 3.41 -2.06 -0.15
N SER A 276 2.71 -2.42 -1.23
CA SER A 276 1.87 -3.62 -1.29
C SER A 276 2.73 -4.89 -1.23
N THR A 277 2.50 -5.73 -0.21
CA THR A 277 3.24 -7.00 -0.06
C THR A 277 2.97 -7.98 -1.21
N VAL A 278 1.78 -7.92 -1.83
CA VAL A 278 1.39 -8.81 -2.95
C VAL A 278 2.40 -8.78 -4.07
N LEU A 279 2.77 -7.58 -4.54
CA LEU A 279 3.67 -7.44 -5.70
C LEU A 279 5.08 -7.97 -5.39
N HIS A 280 5.54 -7.80 -4.16
CA HIS A 280 6.83 -8.34 -3.72
C HIS A 280 6.80 -9.86 -3.61
N ALA A 281 5.73 -10.43 -3.04
CA ALA A 281 5.57 -11.88 -2.95
C ALA A 281 5.56 -12.53 -4.35
N PHE A 282 4.91 -11.89 -5.33
CA PHE A 282 4.84 -12.40 -6.69
C PHE A 282 6.19 -12.29 -7.40
N ASP A 283 6.90 -11.19 -7.24
CA ASP A 283 8.27 -11.04 -7.78
C ASP A 283 9.23 -12.07 -7.18
N GLU A 284 9.23 -12.24 -5.85
CA GLU A 284 10.09 -13.21 -5.17
C GLU A 284 9.78 -14.64 -5.64
N PHE A 285 8.50 -15.01 -5.68
CA PHE A 285 8.09 -16.36 -6.05
C PHE A 285 8.43 -16.70 -7.51
N LEU A 286 8.23 -15.74 -8.43
CA LEU A 286 8.58 -15.91 -9.85
C LEU A 286 10.09 -15.74 -10.11
N GLY A 287 10.89 -15.43 -9.09
CA GLY A 287 12.33 -15.23 -9.22
C GLY A 287 12.71 -13.99 -10.02
N ILE A 288 11.87 -12.95 -10.00
CA ILE A 288 12.12 -11.67 -10.67
C ILE A 288 13.04 -10.83 -9.79
N ARG A 289 14.25 -10.53 -10.29
CA ARG A 289 15.29 -9.79 -9.55
C ARG A 289 15.48 -8.40 -10.14
N HIS A 290 14.93 -7.40 -9.45
CA HIS A 290 15.16 -5.99 -9.80
C HIS A 290 16.59 -5.57 -9.47
N SER A 291 17.09 -4.53 -10.14
CA SER A 291 18.43 -4.00 -9.94
C SER A 291 18.44 -2.47 -9.79
N GLY A 292 19.59 -1.92 -9.38
CA GLY A 292 19.81 -0.48 -9.29
C GLY A 292 18.81 0.26 -8.38
N GLU A 293 18.36 1.43 -8.83
CA GLU A 293 17.46 2.30 -8.08
C GLU A 293 16.10 1.65 -7.80
N SER A 294 15.55 0.89 -8.75
CA SER A 294 14.28 0.19 -8.59
C SER A 294 14.33 -0.82 -7.45
N ASN A 295 15.43 -1.58 -7.36
CA ASN A 295 15.64 -2.53 -6.28
C ASN A 295 15.77 -1.83 -4.92
N ALA A 296 16.60 -0.78 -4.85
CA ALA A 296 16.79 -0.01 -3.61
C ALA A 296 15.47 0.61 -3.12
N PHE A 297 14.64 1.12 -4.04
CA PHE A 297 13.32 1.65 -3.71
C PHE A 297 12.38 0.56 -3.19
N LEU A 298 12.26 -0.58 -3.89
CA LEU A 298 11.40 -1.70 -3.49
C LEU A 298 11.82 -2.28 -2.13
N HIS A 299 13.12 -2.50 -1.88
CA HIS A 299 13.57 -2.97 -0.57
C HIS A 299 13.23 -1.99 0.54
N ARG A 300 13.41 -0.68 0.31
CA ARG A 300 12.97 0.34 1.27
C ARG A 300 11.46 0.28 1.54
N MET A 301 10.64 -0.01 0.54
CA MET A 301 9.19 -0.11 0.74
C MET A 301 8.78 -1.31 1.61
N ARG A 302 9.63 -2.34 1.75
CA ARG A 302 9.40 -3.41 2.74
C ARG A 302 9.40 -2.88 4.18
N ASP A 303 10.07 -1.76 4.45
CA ASP A 303 10.06 -1.09 5.77
C ASP A 303 8.69 -0.52 6.16
N TYR A 304 7.78 -0.41 5.20
CA TYR A 304 6.41 0.12 5.36
C TYR A 304 5.37 -1.00 5.37
N MET A 305 5.81 -2.26 5.37
CA MET A 305 4.94 -3.43 5.52
C MET A 305 4.95 -3.90 6.98
N PRO A 306 3.80 -4.40 7.51
CA PRO A 306 3.77 -5.06 8.80
C PRO A 306 4.85 -6.17 8.86
N PRO A 307 5.57 -6.33 9.99
CA PRO A 307 6.65 -7.31 10.09
C PRO A 307 6.27 -8.75 9.69
N PRO A 308 5.07 -9.27 10.04
CA PRO A 308 4.62 -10.58 9.57
C PRO A 308 4.48 -10.67 8.04
N HIS A 309 4.06 -9.60 7.38
CA HIS A 309 3.92 -9.55 5.92
C HIS A 309 5.30 -9.53 5.25
N ARG A 310 6.27 -8.81 5.83
CA ARG A 310 7.67 -8.85 5.36
C ARG A 310 8.26 -10.25 5.51
N ALA A 311 8.04 -10.88 6.66
CA ALA A 311 8.51 -12.24 6.92
C ALA A 311 7.96 -13.26 5.90
N PHE A 312 6.72 -13.08 5.41
CA PHE A 312 6.17 -13.92 4.34
C PHE A 312 6.98 -13.81 3.04
N VAL A 313 7.36 -12.60 2.64
CA VAL A 313 8.20 -12.35 1.46
C VAL A 313 9.59 -12.97 1.62
N GLU A 314 10.19 -12.84 2.81
CA GLU A 314 11.50 -13.45 3.12
C GLU A 314 11.44 -14.98 3.17
N GLU A 315 10.31 -15.56 3.58
CA GLU A 315 10.12 -17.01 3.57
C GLU A 315 10.01 -17.53 2.12
N ILE A 316 9.30 -16.82 1.24
CA ILE A 316 9.27 -17.14 -0.20
C ILE A 316 10.69 -17.06 -0.78
N HIS A 317 11.47 -16.05 -0.40
CA HIS A 317 12.84 -15.89 -0.87
C HIS A 317 13.74 -17.08 -0.51
N ARG A 318 13.54 -17.65 0.68
CA ARG A 318 14.31 -18.81 1.19
C ARG A 318 13.83 -20.15 0.67
N ALA A 319 12.60 -20.22 0.16
CA ALA A 319 12.04 -21.44 -0.40
C ALA A 319 12.80 -21.89 -1.66
N PRO A 320 12.68 -23.18 -2.06
CA PRO A 320 13.25 -23.66 -3.31
C PRO A 320 12.81 -22.80 -4.51
N SER A 321 13.75 -22.51 -5.40
CA SER A 321 13.48 -21.63 -6.54
C SER A 321 12.52 -22.29 -7.54
N LEU A 322 11.32 -21.72 -7.69
CA LEU A 322 10.38 -22.10 -8.74
C LEU A 322 11.03 -22.04 -10.13
N LYS A 323 11.70 -20.94 -10.45
CA LYS A 323 12.30 -20.74 -11.77
C LYS A 323 13.34 -21.82 -12.07
N GLN A 324 14.18 -22.18 -11.09
CA GLN A 324 15.15 -23.25 -11.26
C GLN A 324 14.47 -24.62 -11.40
N HIS A 325 13.45 -24.90 -10.58
CA HIS A 325 12.67 -26.14 -10.65
C HIS A 325 12.07 -26.36 -12.04
N VAL A 326 11.37 -25.33 -12.56
CA VAL A 326 10.75 -25.36 -13.89
C VAL A 326 11.80 -25.56 -15.00
N LEU A 327 12.95 -24.89 -14.93
CA LEU A 327 14.03 -25.09 -15.91
C LEU A 327 14.63 -26.51 -15.87
N SER A 328 14.63 -27.14 -14.69
CA SER A 328 15.18 -28.48 -14.51
C SER A 328 14.20 -29.62 -14.77
N SER A 329 12.88 -29.35 -14.78
CA SER A 329 11.87 -30.41 -14.91
C SER A 329 11.79 -31.01 -16.32
N GLY A 330 12.17 -30.25 -17.34
CA GLY A 330 11.98 -30.63 -18.74
C GLY A 330 10.51 -30.66 -19.20
N ASP A 331 9.58 -30.18 -18.37
CA ASP A 331 8.15 -30.11 -18.68
C ASP A 331 7.83 -28.78 -19.39
N ALA A 332 7.63 -28.87 -20.70
CA ALA A 332 7.24 -27.72 -21.53
C ALA A 332 5.93 -27.06 -21.08
N GLY A 333 5.00 -27.83 -20.49
CA GLY A 333 3.77 -27.31 -19.92
C GLY A 333 4.04 -26.42 -18.71
N LEU A 334 4.96 -26.81 -17.82
CA LEU A 334 5.36 -25.97 -16.67
C LEU A 334 6.05 -24.70 -17.13
N CYS A 335 6.91 -24.77 -18.15
CA CYS A 335 7.52 -23.58 -18.76
C CYS A 335 6.44 -22.62 -19.28
N VAL A 336 5.41 -23.13 -19.96
CA VAL A 336 4.27 -22.35 -20.43
C VAL A 336 3.47 -21.75 -19.27
N ALA A 337 3.18 -22.52 -18.22
CA ALA A 337 2.44 -22.05 -17.04
C ALA A 337 3.21 -20.95 -16.28
N PHE A 338 4.51 -21.12 -16.09
CA PHE A 338 5.40 -20.12 -15.50
C PHE A 338 5.41 -18.83 -16.33
N ASN A 339 5.63 -18.94 -17.65
CA ASN A 339 5.66 -17.79 -18.56
C ASN A 339 4.32 -17.04 -18.61
N ARG A 340 3.19 -17.73 -18.41
CA ARG A 340 1.87 -17.09 -18.27
C ARG A 340 1.78 -16.22 -17.02
N CYS A 341 2.33 -16.67 -15.89
CA CYS A 341 2.40 -15.87 -14.66
C CYS A 341 3.23 -14.60 -14.87
N VAL A 342 4.43 -14.75 -15.45
CA VAL A 342 5.32 -13.63 -15.76
C VAL A 342 4.66 -12.64 -16.72
N SER A 343 4.01 -13.13 -17.79
CA SER A 343 3.29 -12.28 -18.75
C SER A 343 2.12 -11.54 -18.10
N ALA A 344 1.31 -12.23 -17.28
CA ALA A 344 0.20 -11.59 -16.56
C ALA A 344 0.69 -10.46 -15.64
N LEU A 345 1.82 -10.66 -14.95
CA LEU A 345 2.41 -9.63 -14.09
C LEU A 345 2.98 -8.45 -14.91
N ALA A 346 3.61 -8.73 -16.05
CA ALA A 346 4.07 -7.70 -16.97
C ALA A 346 2.90 -6.88 -17.56
N ASP A 347 1.78 -7.52 -17.85
CA ASP A 347 0.56 -6.87 -18.33
C ASP A 347 -0.09 -6.01 -17.26
N PHE A 348 -0.17 -6.50 -16.01
CA PHE A 348 -0.60 -5.71 -14.87
C PHE A 348 0.25 -4.44 -14.71
N ARG A 349 1.59 -4.58 -14.76
CA ARG A 349 2.53 -3.44 -14.67
C ARG A 349 2.38 -2.48 -15.85
N SER A 350 2.17 -3.00 -17.05
CA SER A 350 1.92 -2.20 -18.26
C SER A 350 0.63 -1.39 -18.10
N TYR A 351 -0.43 -2.00 -17.57
CA TYR A 351 -1.69 -1.30 -17.31
C TYR A 351 -1.56 -0.27 -16.19
N HIS A 352 -0.79 -0.55 -15.14
CA HIS A 352 -0.50 0.43 -14.09
C HIS A 352 0.22 1.67 -14.66
N ILE A 353 1.15 1.51 -15.61
CA ILE A 353 1.75 2.66 -16.32
C ILE A 353 0.68 3.47 -17.08
N THR A 354 -0.31 2.81 -17.70
CA THR A 354 -1.44 3.51 -18.36
C THR A 354 -2.27 4.31 -17.35
N ILE A 355 -2.59 3.73 -16.18
CA ILE A 355 -3.27 4.44 -15.09
C ILE A 355 -2.44 5.67 -14.69
N VAL A 356 -1.17 5.49 -14.35
CA VAL A 356 -0.28 6.57 -13.95
C VAL A 356 -0.18 7.67 -15.00
N THR A 357 -0.13 7.31 -16.28
CA THR A 357 -0.13 8.29 -17.39
C THR A 357 -1.40 9.14 -17.39
N LYS A 358 -2.58 8.54 -17.20
CA LYS A 358 -3.87 9.25 -17.15
C LYS A 358 -4.00 10.14 -15.91
N TYR A 359 -3.70 9.59 -14.74
CA TYR A 359 -3.96 10.23 -13.44
C TYR A 359 -2.85 11.19 -12.99
N ILE A 360 -1.68 11.14 -13.61
CA ILE A 360 -0.55 12.02 -13.28
C ILE A 360 -0.18 12.88 -14.48
N THR A 361 0.32 12.30 -15.57
CA THR A 361 0.85 13.09 -16.71
C THR A 361 -0.22 13.90 -17.43
N ILE A 362 -1.32 13.25 -17.83
CA ILE A 362 -2.41 13.92 -18.57
C ILE A 362 -3.14 14.91 -17.65
N ALA A 363 -3.37 14.55 -16.39
CA ALA A 363 -3.98 15.43 -15.40
C ALA A 363 -3.10 16.67 -15.13
N ALA A 364 -1.78 16.50 -15.01
CA ALA A 364 -0.83 17.61 -14.87
C ALA A 364 -0.88 18.58 -16.06
N ALA A 365 -0.85 18.04 -17.28
CA ALA A 365 -0.91 18.85 -18.49
C ALA A 365 -2.21 19.64 -18.58
N LYS A 366 -3.35 19.02 -18.24
CA LYS A 366 -4.66 19.70 -18.20
C LYS A 366 -4.71 20.80 -17.14
N ALA A 367 -4.15 20.55 -15.95
CA ALA A 367 -4.10 21.55 -14.88
C ALA A 367 -3.26 22.78 -15.29
N LYS A 368 -2.11 22.57 -15.97
CA LYS A 368 -1.28 23.66 -16.50
C LYS A 368 -1.99 24.45 -17.60
N ALA A 369 -2.68 23.78 -18.51
CA ALA A 369 -3.43 24.45 -19.58
C ALA A 369 -4.59 25.30 -19.03
N GLY A 370 -5.33 24.79 -18.03
CA GLY A 370 -6.43 25.54 -17.41
C GLY A 370 -5.99 26.75 -16.58
N GLN A 371 -4.75 26.80 -16.11
CA GLN A 371 -4.17 27.97 -15.44
C GLN A 371 -3.70 29.07 -16.42
N ALA A 372 -3.58 28.76 -17.72
CA ALA A 372 -3.12 29.69 -18.74
C ALA A 372 -4.28 30.46 -19.42
N GLU A 373 -5.54 30.08 -19.19
CA GLU A 373 -6.72 30.79 -19.70
C GLU A 373 -7.21 31.85 -18.70
N PRO A 374 -7.32 33.13 -19.08
CA PRO A 374 -7.89 34.16 -18.22
C PRO A 374 -9.43 34.05 -18.24
N GLY A 375 -10.03 33.50 -17.19
CA GLY A 375 -11.49 33.33 -17.07
C GLY A 375 -12.03 33.68 -15.69
N ASP A 376 -12.97 34.63 -15.66
CA ASP A 376 -13.78 35.04 -14.51
C ASP A 376 -14.62 33.86 -13.97
N GLY A 377 -14.33 33.41 -12.74
CA GLY A 377 -15.15 32.38 -12.11
C GLY A 377 -14.60 31.92 -10.76
N ALA A 378 -15.01 32.59 -9.68
CA ALA A 378 -14.77 32.17 -8.31
C ALA A 378 -15.54 30.87 -7.98
N GLY A 379 -14.92 29.72 -8.24
CA GLY A 379 -15.25 28.43 -7.60
C GLY A 379 -14.36 28.20 -6.37
N PRO A 380 -14.72 27.29 -5.45
CA PRO A 380 -13.97 27.09 -4.20
C PRO A 380 -12.52 26.75 -4.53
N SER A 381 -11.58 27.41 -3.85
CA SER A 381 -10.14 27.37 -4.16
C SER A 381 -9.62 25.93 -4.19
N ALA A 382 -9.59 25.32 -5.37
CA ALA A 382 -8.79 24.13 -5.61
C ALA A 382 -7.35 24.59 -5.42
N GLY A 383 -6.70 24.11 -4.36
CA GLY A 383 -5.31 24.44 -4.06
C GLY A 383 -4.42 24.23 -5.28
N LYS A 384 -3.34 25.02 -5.37
CA LYS A 384 -2.34 24.87 -6.42
C LYS A 384 -1.82 23.42 -6.42
N PRO A 385 -1.78 22.74 -7.58
CA PRO A 385 -1.31 21.36 -7.64
C PRO A 385 0.12 21.24 -7.08
N PRO A 386 0.45 20.12 -6.41
CA PRO A 386 1.76 19.93 -5.81
C PRO A 386 2.86 19.84 -6.88
N SER A 387 3.73 20.86 -6.91
CA SER A 387 4.82 21.02 -7.86
C SER A 387 5.95 20.01 -7.63
N ALA A 388 6.21 19.64 -6.37
CA ALA A 388 7.22 18.65 -6.00
C ALA A 388 6.89 17.26 -6.53
N LEU A 389 5.62 17.04 -6.90
CA LEU A 389 5.08 15.76 -7.37
C LEU A 389 4.88 15.71 -8.89
N GLU A 390 5.36 16.68 -9.67
CA GLU A 390 5.20 16.63 -11.13
C GLU A 390 5.90 15.43 -11.76
N THR A 391 7.13 15.14 -11.32
CA THR A 391 7.97 14.05 -11.87
C THR A 391 8.24 12.94 -10.86
N LYS A 392 7.89 13.16 -9.58
CA LYS A 392 8.07 12.21 -8.48
C LYS A 392 6.76 11.62 -7.99
N GLY A 393 6.81 10.34 -7.63
CA GLY A 393 5.73 9.67 -6.93
C GLY A 393 5.68 10.11 -5.47
N THR A 394 4.54 9.87 -4.83
CA THR A 394 4.31 10.17 -3.40
C THR A 394 5.27 9.42 -2.47
N GLY A 395 5.77 8.26 -2.90
CA GLY A 395 6.84 7.51 -2.21
C GLY A 395 8.27 8.03 -2.44
N GLY A 396 8.47 8.96 -3.38
CA GLY A 396 9.75 9.62 -3.66
C GLY A 396 10.50 9.14 -4.92
N SER A 397 10.02 8.11 -5.62
CA SER A 397 10.65 7.60 -6.85
C SER A 397 10.37 8.47 -8.08
N HIS A 398 11.29 8.50 -9.04
CA HIS A 398 11.00 8.99 -10.40
C HIS A 398 10.01 8.04 -11.09
N ILE A 399 8.79 8.52 -11.35
CA ILE A 399 7.62 7.65 -11.60
C ILE A 399 7.84 6.72 -12.80
N PHE A 400 8.15 7.28 -13.97
CA PHE A 400 8.21 6.49 -15.20
C PHE A 400 9.47 5.66 -15.34
N SER A 401 10.62 6.14 -14.87
CA SER A 401 11.85 5.34 -14.90
C SER A 401 11.70 4.10 -14.01
N PHE A 402 11.18 4.29 -12.79
CA PHE A 402 10.87 3.19 -11.87
C PHE A 402 9.87 2.18 -12.45
N LEU A 403 8.68 2.63 -12.87
CA LEU A 403 7.63 1.71 -13.33
C LEU A 403 8.02 0.96 -14.62
N LYS A 404 8.71 1.63 -15.55
CA LYS A 404 9.19 0.97 -16.78
C LYS A 404 10.28 -0.04 -16.44
N SER A 405 11.25 0.31 -15.60
CA SER A 405 12.29 -0.61 -15.14
C SER A 405 11.70 -1.87 -14.50
N VAL A 406 10.78 -1.72 -13.55
CA VAL A 406 10.12 -2.84 -12.87
C VAL A 406 9.31 -3.73 -13.82
N ARG A 407 8.65 -3.14 -14.83
CA ARG A 407 7.94 -3.89 -15.90
C ARG A 407 8.91 -4.63 -16.81
N ASP A 408 9.97 -3.97 -17.25
CA ASP A 408 10.89 -4.52 -18.24
C ASP A 408 11.68 -5.70 -17.65
N THR A 409 12.13 -5.58 -16.38
CA THR A 409 12.71 -6.70 -15.63
C THR A 409 11.74 -7.87 -15.45
N THR A 410 10.42 -7.63 -15.30
CA THR A 410 9.44 -8.74 -15.32
C THR A 410 9.44 -9.46 -16.65
N ARG A 411 9.44 -8.73 -17.78
CA ARG A 411 9.40 -9.34 -19.11
C ARG A 411 10.63 -10.20 -19.38
N GLU A 412 11.79 -9.73 -18.95
CA GLU A 412 13.06 -10.47 -18.97
C GLU A 412 13.04 -11.73 -18.08
N GLY A 413 12.08 -11.83 -17.16
CA GLY A 413 11.87 -12.99 -16.30
C GLY A 413 11.40 -14.24 -17.04
N THR A 414 10.86 -14.11 -18.26
CA THR A 414 10.41 -15.23 -19.10
C THR A 414 11.54 -16.20 -19.41
N ILE A 415 11.19 -17.47 -19.61
CA ILE A 415 12.12 -18.56 -19.92
C ILE A 415 11.80 -19.17 -21.28
N SER A 416 12.81 -19.76 -21.92
CA SER A 416 12.61 -20.54 -23.14
C SER A 416 11.79 -21.79 -22.82
N VAL A 417 10.85 -22.12 -23.72
CA VAL A 417 10.02 -23.34 -23.65
C VAL A 417 10.74 -24.48 -24.34
#